data_AF-A0A658NSU5-F1
#
_entry.id   AF-A0A658NSU5-F1
#
_cell.length_a   1.000
_cell.length_b   1.000
_cell.length_c   1.000
_cell.angle_alpha   90.00
_cell.angle_beta   90.00
_cell.angle_gamma   90.00
#
_symmetry.space_group_name_H-M   'P 1'
#
loop_
_entity.id
_entity.type
_entity.pdbx_description
1 polymer ?
#
loop_
_entity_poly.entity_id
_entity_poly.type
_entity_poly.pdbx_seq_one_letter_code
_entity_poly.pdbx_strand_id
1 'polypeptide(L)'
;MLISSYQERYARSTEKIRVLLNFLKEETYSDFQIIKLLFDFKSDRPLYRLLEKVEKMGLIQKHVHESRASRISLWGITTDGLAVILTADDNIMPARFEPYRLTGWSLDHHLDNQLVRLTLEKNGATGWINGDRSTFLSQYSVKHRPDGLISLPDGRLIAVETERRIKTKARYQSIMASHLLAISDKKWRYAFYVAPDEAKKRALKIIFDSIASVIVKNQHVQLEAKHRDVFRFYTLDELKNLELDNYA
;
A
#
# COMPACT_ATOMS: atom_id res chain seq x y z
N MET A 1 5.61 21.26 -22.56
CA MET A 1 6.90 21.45 -23.24
C MET A 1 7.18 20.21 -24.09
N LEU A 2 7.23 20.32 -25.42
CA LEU A 2 7.63 19.21 -26.29
C LEU A 2 9.14 19.00 -26.13
N ILE A 3 9.57 17.79 -25.75
CA ILE A 3 10.99 17.42 -25.66
C ILE A 3 11.52 17.28 -27.09
N SER A 4 12.40 18.17 -27.51
CA SER A 4 12.93 18.26 -28.88
C SER A 4 14.08 17.27 -29.13
N SER A 5 14.90 16.98 -28.12
CA SER A 5 16.03 16.04 -28.25
C SER A 5 15.61 14.56 -28.18
N TYR A 6 16.15 13.75 -29.10
CA TYR A 6 15.97 12.29 -29.07
C TYR A 6 16.52 11.68 -27.78
N GLN A 7 17.70 12.13 -27.32
CA GLN A 7 18.36 11.61 -26.13
C GLN A 7 17.53 11.86 -24.87
N GLU A 8 16.96 13.05 -24.73
CA GLU A 8 16.09 13.39 -23.59
C GLU A 8 14.78 12.58 -23.61
N ARG A 9 14.19 12.36 -24.80
CA ARG A 9 13.02 11.48 -24.93
C ARG A 9 13.34 10.04 -24.54
N TYR A 10 14.51 9.55 -24.95
CA TYR A 10 14.98 8.22 -24.60
C TYR A 10 15.21 8.08 -23.09
N ALA A 11 15.98 8.99 -22.48
CA ALA A 11 16.24 9.00 -21.05
C ALA A 11 14.94 9.04 -20.23
N ARG A 12 14.00 9.93 -20.57
CA ARG A 12 12.69 10.00 -19.91
C ARG A 12 11.86 8.73 -20.10
N SER A 13 11.96 8.08 -21.25
CA SER A 13 11.29 6.79 -21.46
C SER A 13 11.89 5.71 -20.58
N THR A 14 13.22 5.63 -20.49
CA THR A 14 13.92 4.64 -19.66
C THR A 14 13.59 4.85 -18.18
N GLU A 15 13.54 6.10 -17.73
CA GLU A 15 13.17 6.41 -16.35
C GLU A 15 11.75 5.98 -16.01
N LYS A 16 10.77 6.23 -16.89
CA LYS A 16 9.40 5.74 -16.69
C LYS A 16 9.32 4.22 -16.61
N ILE A 17 10.12 3.51 -17.41
CA ILE A 17 10.17 2.05 -17.36
C ILE A 17 10.74 1.59 -16.02
N ARG A 18 11.83 2.22 -15.55
CA ARG A 18 12.42 1.93 -14.24
C ARG A 18 11.42 2.18 -13.10
N VAL A 19 10.72 3.31 -13.10
CA VAL A 19 9.67 3.61 -12.10
C VAL A 19 8.57 2.55 -12.10
N LEU A 20 8.06 2.16 -13.27
CA LEU A 20 7.04 1.12 -13.38
C LEU A 20 7.55 -0.23 -12.82
N LEU A 21 8.76 -0.64 -13.20
CA LEU A 21 9.31 -1.93 -12.78
C LEU A 21 9.66 -1.95 -11.30
N ASN A 22 10.16 -0.87 -10.71
CA ASN A 22 10.38 -0.78 -9.27
C ASN A 22 9.06 -0.84 -8.50
N PHE A 23 8.02 -0.14 -8.97
CA PHE A 23 6.68 -0.25 -8.37
C PHE A 23 6.15 -1.69 -8.44
N LEU A 24 6.22 -2.33 -9.61
CA LEU A 24 5.76 -3.71 -9.76
C LEU A 24 6.67 -4.76 -9.10
N LYS A 25 7.93 -4.47 -8.84
CA LYS A 25 8.81 -5.32 -8.03
C LYS A 25 8.26 -5.44 -6.60
N GLU A 26 7.75 -4.34 -6.06
CA GLU A 26 7.17 -4.27 -4.71
C GLU A 26 5.72 -4.77 -4.68
N GLU A 27 4.92 -4.46 -5.70
CA GLU A 27 3.50 -4.78 -5.73
C GLU A 27 3.16 -6.06 -6.51
N THR A 28 4.12 -6.66 -7.23
CA THR A 28 3.98 -7.80 -8.15
C THR A 28 3.12 -7.50 -9.39
N TYR A 29 1.96 -6.87 -9.21
CA TYR A 29 1.02 -6.48 -10.25
C TYR A 29 0.17 -5.29 -9.81
N SER A 30 -0.41 -4.60 -10.78
CA SER A 30 -1.33 -3.48 -10.55
C SER A 30 -2.33 -3.34 -11.70
N ASP A 31 -3.41 -2.62 -11.47
CA ASP A 31 -4.36 -2.25 -12.50
C ASP A 31 -3.96 -0.96 -13.24
N PHE A 32 -4.74 -0.62 -14.27
CA PHE A 32 -4.51 0.58 -15.08
C PHE A 32 -4.64 1.88 -14.27
N GLN A 33 -5.61 1.98 -13.36
CA GLN A 33 -5.93 3.23 -12.68
C GLN A 33 -4.85 3.58 -11.66
N ILE A 34 -4.31 2.60 -10.95
CA ILE A 34 -3.21 2.77 -10.00
C ILE A 34 -1.92 3.13 -10.75
N ILE A 35 -1.60 2.45 -11.87
CA ILE A 35 -0.41 2.81 -12.65
C ILE A 35 -0.56 4.23 -13.25
N LYS A 36 -1.77 4.61 -13.66
CA LYS A 36 -2.06 5.98 -14.10
C LYS A 36 -1.81 6.99 -12.98
N LEU A 37 -2.22 6.65 -11.75
CA LEU A 37 -1.99 7.47 -10.56
C LEU A 37 -0.51 7.62 -10.24
N LEU A 38 0.27 6.53 -10.30
CA LEU A 38 1.73 6.50 -10.11
C LEU A 38 2.45 7.52 -11.00
N PHE A 39 2.05 7.61 -12.28
CA PHE A 39 2.66 8.54 -13.23
C PHE A 39 2.00 9.93 -13.28
N ASP A 40 0.95 10.17 -12.50
CA ASP A 40 0.09 11.35 -12.55
C ASP A 40 -0.37 11.72 -13.99
N PHE A 41 -0.66 10.70 -14.81
CA PHE A 41 -1.10 10.95 -16.18
C PHE A 41 -2.53 11.46 -16.22
N LYS A 42 -2.74 12.61 -16.87
CA LYS A 42 -4.08 13.20 -17.05
C LYS A 42 -4.90 12.51 -18.13
N SER A 43 -4.26 11.81 -19.08
CA SER A 43 -4.92 11.06 -20.15
C SER A 43 -4.41 9.62 -20.23
N ASP A 44 -5.20 8.74 -20.84
CA ASP A 44 -4.92 7.30 -20.86
C ASP A 44 -3.89 6.90 -21.92
N ARG A 45 -3.85 7.63 -23.05
CA ARG A 45 -3.03 7.30 -24.21
C ARG A 45 -1.52 7.17 -23.90
N PRO A 46 -0.89 8.05 -23.10
CA PRO A 46 0.51 7.89 -22.72
C PRO A 46 0.77 6.60 -21.93
N LEU A 47 -0.18 6.19 -21.09
CA LEU A 47 -0.04 4.98 -20.30
C LEU A 47 -0.12 3.73 -21.16
N TYR A 48 -1.12 3.63 -22.04
CA TYR A 48 -1.21 2.50 -22.98
C TYR A 48 0.06 2.34 -23.80
N ARG A 49 0.62 3.43 -24.32
CA ARG A 49 1.89 3.41 -25.07
C ARG A 49 3.08 2.91 -24.23
N LEU A 50 3.14 3.29 -22.96
CA LEU A 50 4.18 2.81 -22.04
C LEU A 50 4.01 1.31 -21.78
N LEU A 51 2.79 0.88 -21.41
CA LEU A 51 2.49 -0.51 -21.08
C LEU A 51 2.73 -1.43 -22.29
N GLU A 52 2.22 -1.07 -23.48
CA GLU A 52 2.47 -1.82 -24.71
C GLU A 52 3.96 -1.94 -25.05
N LYS A 53 4.74 -0.87 -24.83
CA LYS A 53 6.18 -0.89 -25.06
C LYS A 53 6.87 -1.86 -24.10
N VAL A 54 6.58 -1.78 -22.81
CA VAL A 54 7.22 -2.60 -21.77
C VAL A 54 6.78 -4.06 -21.88
N GLU A 55 5.53 -4.30 -22.28
CA GLU A 55 4.99 -5.63 -22.59
C GLU A 55 5.69 -6.24 -23.82
N LYS A 56 5.88 -5.48 -24.91
CA LYS A 56 6.66 -5.93 -26.08
C LYS A 56 8.12 -6.23 -25.75
N MET A 57 8.68 -5.59 -24.73
CA MET A 57 10.03 -5.89 -24.23
C MET A 57 10.08 -7.15 -23.35
N GLY A 58 8.93 -7.77 -23.03
CA GLY A 58 8.84 -8.96 -22.17
C GLY A 58 9.00 -8.70 -20.68
N LEU A 59 9.09 -7.44 -20.25
CA LEU A 59 9.38 -7.07 -18.86
C LEU A 59 8.13 -7.07 -17.95
N ILE A 60 6.95 -6.93 -18.55
CA ILE A 60 5.66 -7.09 -17.90
C ILE A 60 4.74 -7.96 -18.76
N GLN A 61 3.70 -8.51 -18.16
CA GLN A 61 2.64 -9.23 -18.85
C GLN A 61 1.27 -8.67 -18.48
N LYS A 62 0.35 -8.63 -19.44
CA LYS A 62 -1.04 -8.28 -19.21
C LYS A 62 -1.87 -9.53 -18.92
N HIS A 63 -2.68 -9.48 -17.87
CA HIS A 63 -3.70 -10.48 -17.58
C HIS A 63 -5.05 -9.80 -17.41
N VAL A 64 -6.11 -10.40 -17.94
CA VAL A 64 -7.48 -9.92 -17.74
C VAL A 64 -8.15 -10.84 -16.73
N HIS A 65 -8.42 -10.32 -15.54
CA HIS A 65 -9.21 -11.01 -14.54
C HIS A 65 -10.69 -10.77 -14.80
N GLU A 66 -11.43 -11.84 -15.08
CA GLU A 66 -12.87 -11.80 -15.32
C GLU A 66 -13.63 -12.41 -14.13
N SER A 67 -14.54 -11.63 -13.56
CA SER A 67 -15.52 -12.07 -12.57
C SER A 67 -16.93 -11.88 -13.13
N ARG A 68 -17.95 -12.39 -12.45
CA ARG A 68 -19.36 -12.16 -12.86
C ARG A 68 -19.75 -10.68 -12.86
N ALA A 69 -19.08 -9.85 -12.06
CA ALA A 69 -19.43 -8.44 -11.86
C ALA A 69 -18.44 -7.46 -12.52
N SER A 70 -17.25 -7.91 -12.90
CA SER A 70 -16.18 -7.02 -13.35
C SER A 70 -15.19 -7.70 -14.28
N ARG A 71 -14.56 -6.90 -15.13
CA ARG A 71 -13.41 -7.29 -15.94
C ARG A 71 -12.29 -6.29 -15.70
N ILE A 72 -11.20 -6.73 -15.10
CA ILE A 72 -10.08 -5.86 -14.70
C ILE A 72 -8.83 -6.31 -15.46
N SER A 73 -8.17 -5.36 -16.12
CA SER A 73 -6.85 -5.59 -16.71
C SER A 73 -5.77 -5.32 -15.69
N LEU A 74 -4.88 -6.28 -15.50
CA LEU A 74 -3.74 -6.23 -14.62
C LEU A 74 -2.46 -6.31 -15.44
N TRP A 75 -1.45 -5.55 -15.02
CA TRP A 75 -0.09 -5.67 -15.52
C TRP A 75 0.80 -6.09 -14.37
N GLY A 76 1.53 -7.19 -14.56
CA GLY A 76 2.44 -7.69 -13.55
C GLY A 76 3.82 -7.98 -14.09
N ILE A 77 4.80 -7.92 -13.20
CA ILE A 77 6.21 -8.04 -13.54
C ILE A 77 6.59 -9.48 -13.90
N THR A 78 7.39 -9.64 -14.94
CA THR A 78 7.95 -10.93 -15.34
C THR A 78 9.28 -11.19 -14.64
N THR A 79 9.84 -12.40 -14.79
CA THR A 79 11.20 -12.68 -14.32
C THR A 79 12.24 -11.77 -14.98
N ASP A 80 12.11 -11.51 -16.29
CA ASP A 80 13.01 -10.62 -17.02
C ASP A 80 12.85 -9.17 -16.56
N GLY A 81 11.61 -8.74 -16.30
CA GLY A 81 11.30 -7.45 -15.69
C GLY A 81 11.96 -7.24 -14.34
N LEU A 82 12.01 -8.28 -13.50
CA LEU A 82 12.75 -8.25 -12.24
C LEU A 82 14.25 -8.17 -12.49
N ALA A 83 14.79 -9.02 -13.35
CA ALA A 83 16.23 -9.09 -13.60
C ALA A 83 16.86 -7.74 -14.01
N VAL A 84 16.12 -6.90 -14.74
CA VAL A 84 16.62 -5.58 -15.18
C VAL A 84 16.62 -4.48 -14.10
N ILE A 85 15.95 -4.68 -12.97
CA ILE A 85 15.86 -3.71 -11.86
C ILE A 85 16.47 -4.20 -10.54
N LEU A 86 17.03 -5.42 -10.52
CA LEU A 86 17.74 -5.90 -9.35
C LEU A 86 18.96 -5.03 -9.08
N THR A 87 19.19 -4.80 -7.80
CA THR A 87 20.33 -4.07 -7.26
C THR A 87 21.18 -5.00 -6.42
N ALA A 88 22.39 -4.56 -6.05
CA ALA A 88 23.26 -5.34 -5.17
C ALA A 88 22.64 -5.60 -3.78
N ASP A 89 21.67 -4.79 -3.37
CA ASP A 89 20.98 -4.93 -2.08
C ASP A 89 19.87 -6.01 -2.11
N ASP A 90 19.50 -6.50 -3.29
CA ASP A 90 18.49 -7.54 -3.45
C ASP A 90 19.05 -8.93 -3.18
N ASN A 91 19.06 -9.31 -1.91
CA ASN A 91 19.59 -10.61 -1.46
C ASN A 91 18.67 -11.81 -1.78
N ILE A 92 17.41 -11.56 -2.17
CA ILE A 92 16.42 -12.60 -2.50
C ILE A 92 15.65 -12.15 -3.74
N MET A 93 15.44 -13.08 -4.68
CA MET A 93 14.64 -12.82 -5.87
C MET A 93 13.20 -12.48 -5.49
N PRO A 94 12.66 -11.30 -5.87
CA PRO A 94 11.29 -10.95 -5.61
C PRO A 94 10.30 -11.86 -6.35
N ALA A 95 9.07 -11.95 -5.85
CA ALA A 95 8.01 -12.69 -6.53
C ALA A 95 7.66 -12.04 -7.88
N ARG A 96 7.56 -12.86 -8.92
CA ARG A 96 6.98 -12.46 -10.21
C ARG A 96 5.46 -12.57 -10.17
N PHE A 97 4.80 -11.97 -11.14
CA PHE A 97 3.36 -12.13 -11.29
C PHE A 97 2.98 -13.51 -11.83
N GLU A 98 2.11 -14.21 -11.09
CA GLU A 98 1.58 -15.52 -11.43
C GLU A 98 0.05 -15.47 -11.44
N PRO A 99 -0.58 -15.16 -12.60
CA PRO A 99 -2.02 -14.87 -12.68
C PRO A 99 -2.93 -15.96 -12.12
N TYR A 100 -2.54 -17.24 -12.25
CA TYR A 100 -3.32 -18.38 -11.77
C TYR A 100 -3.40 -18.46 -10.23
N ARG A 101 -2.59 -17.69 -9.50
CA ARG A 101 -2.65 -17.57 -8.03
C ARG A 101 -3.58 -16.43 -7.56
N LEU A 102 -4.13 -15.64 -8.49
CA LEU A 102 -5.04 -14.56 -8.13
C LEU A 102 -6.36 -15.12 -7.60
N THR A 103 -6.73 -14.68 -6.40
CA THR A 103 -8.10 -14.84 -5.89
C THR A 103 -8.79 -13.48 -5.93
N GLY A 104 -10.08 -13.44 -6.31
CA GLY A 104 -10.80 -12.17 -6.48
C GLY A 104 -10.84 -11.30 -5.22
N TRP A 105 -10.85 -11.90 -4.03
CA TRP A 105 -10.87 -11.15 -2.77
C TRP A 105 -9.49 -10.57 -2.40
N SER A 106 -8.41 -11.33 -2.61
CA SER A 106 -7.05 -10.82 -2.39
C SER A 106 -6.69 -9.73 -3.39
N LEU A 107 -7.21 -9.83 -4.63
CA LEU A 107 -6.98 -8.85 -5.68
C LEU A 107 -7.45 -7.46 -5.24
N ASP A 108 -8.71 -7.33 -4.84
CA ASP A 108 -9.25 -6.03 -4.54
C ASP A 108 -8.60 -5.38 -3.30
N HIS A 109 -8.33 -6.16 -2.25
CA HIS A 109 -7.64 -5.66 -1.06
C HIS A 109 -6.23 -5.17 -1.40
N HIS A 110 -5.54 -5.89 -2.28
CA HIS A 110 -4.21 -5.51 -2.77
C HIS A 110 -4.24 -4.20 -3.57
N LEU A 111 -5.21 -4.02 -4.46
CA LEU A 111 -5.37 -2.78 -5.24
C LEU A 111 -5.74 -1.59 -4.34
N ASP A 112 -6.63 -1.79 -3.36
CA ASP A 112 -6.96 -0.74 -2.39
C ASP A 112 -5.74 -0.33 -1.55
N ASN A 113 -4.91 -1.29 -1.12
CA ASN A 113 -3.65 -1.01 -0.41
C ASN A 113 -2.69 -0.15 -1.24
N GLN A 114 -2.53 -0.49 -2.52
CA GLN A 114 -1.71 0.30 -3.45
C GLN A 114 -2.25 1.73 -3.62
N LEU A 115 -3.57 1.87 -3.69
CA LEU A 115 -4.21 3.18 -3.82
C LEU A 115 -3.99 4.05 -2.57
N VAL A 116 -4.10 3.45 -1.37
CA VAL A 116 -3.80 4.13 -0.11
C VAL A 116 -2.33 4.53 -0.05
N ARG A 117 -1.41 3.61 -0.38
CA ARG A 117 0.03 3.88 -0.48
C ARG A 117 0.31 5.08 -1.37
N LEU A 118 -0.12 5.05 -2.64
CA LEU A 118 0.17 6.11 -3.60
C LEU A 118 -0.47 7.45 -3.18
N THR A 119 -1.61 7.41 -2.49
CA THR A 119 -2.24 8.62 -1.94
C THR A 119 -1.37 9.24 -0.85
N LEU A 120 -0.83 8.43 0.06
CA LEU A 120 0.09 8.91 1.11
C LEU A 120 1.40 9.43 0.51
N GLU A 121 1.98 8.71 -0.47
CA GLU A 121 3.21 9.14 -1.15
C GLU A 121 3.03 10.49 -1.85
N LYS A 122 1.86 10.73 -2.46
CA LYS A 122 1.53 12.04 -3.04
C LYS A 122 1.43 13.17 -2.01
N ASN A 123 1.14 12.85 -0.75
CA ASN A 123 1.12 13.81 0.35
C ASN A 123 2.49 13.92 1.06
N GLY A 124 3.56 13.37 0.47
CA GLY A 124 4.92 13.51 0.97
C GLY A 124 5.42 12.36 1.84
N ALA A 125 4.61 11.31 2.05
CA ALA A 125 5.09 10.11 2.72
C ALA A 125 6.08 9.34 1.84
N THR A 126 6.98 8.57 2.44
CA THR A 126 8.01 7.81 1.71
C THR A 126 8.32 6.47 2.36
N GLY A 127 9.04 5.60 1.65
CA GLY A 127 9.55 4.35 2.21
C GLY A 127 8.45 3.36 2.58
N TRP A 128 7.50 3.12 1.67
CA TRP A 128 6.48 2.10 1.87
C TRP A 128 7.09 0.71 2.06
N ILE A 129 6.63 0.00 3.08
CA ILE A 129 6.97 -1.40 3.36
C ILE A 129 5.68 -2.19 3.47
N ASN A 130 5.42 -3.08 2.52
CA ASN A 130 4.25 -3.96 2.55
C ASN A 130 4.39 -4.99 3.70
N GLY A 131 3.35 -5.14 4.52
CA GLY A 131 3.37 -5.98 5.72
C GLY A 131 3.46 -7.49 5.47
N ASP A 132 3.14 -7.94 4.26
CA ASP A 132 3.26 -9.35 3.84
C ASP A 132 4.64 -9.67 3.25
N ARG A 133 5.52 -8.67 3.05
CA ARG A 133 6.87 -8.90 2.55
C ARG A 133 7.79 -9.47 3.63
N SER A 134 8.74 -10.28 3.20
CA SER A 134 9.79 -10.83 4.07
C SER A 134 10.63 -9.75 4.75
N THR A 135 10.80 -8.59 4.11
CA THR A 135 11.48 -7.42 4.69
C THR A 135 10.77 -6.90 5.94
N PHE A 136 9.44 -6.86 5.94
CA PHE A 136 8.68 -6.52 7.15
C PHE A 136 8.89 -7.58 8.23
N LEU A 137 8.76 -8.87 7.87
CA LEU A 137 8.86 -9.97 8.81
C LEU A 137 10.25 -10.10 9.47
N SER A 138 11.32 -9.74 8.76
CA SER A 138 12.67 -9.77 9.30
C SER A 138 12.98 -8.59 10.22
N GLN A 139 12.35 -7.44 9.99
CA GLN A 139 12.60 -6.20 10.75
C GLN A 139 11.66 -6.01 11.95
N TYR A 140 10.40 -6.47 11.84
CA TYR A 140 9.36 -6.16 12.82
C TYR A 140 8.79 -7.44 13.43
N SER A 141 9.15 -7.72 14.69
CA SER A 141 8.50 -8.76 15.50
C SER A 141 7.23 -8.19 16.14
N VAL A 142 6.09 -8.41 15.49
CA VAL A 142 4.76 -7.96 15.96
C VAL A 142 3.72 -9.08 15.79
N LYS A 143 2.75 -9.12 16.71
CA LYS A 143 1.70 -10.17 16.71
C LYS A 143 0.71 -9.98 15.58
N HIS A 144 0.30 -8.74 15.33
CA HIS A 144 -0.52 -8.33 14.20
C HIS A 144 0.34 -7.53 13.22
N ARG A 145 0.23 -7.90 11.93
CA ARG A 145 0.94 -7.25 10.84
C ARG A 145 0.00 -6.24 10.18
N PRO A 146 0.39 -4.96 10.06
CA PRO A 146 -0.37 -4.00 9.27
C PRO A 146 -0.32 -4.32 7.78
N ASP A 147 -1.20 -3.71 6.99
CA ASP A 147 -1.15 -3.84 5.53
C ASP A 147 0.13 -3.21 4.97
N GLY A 148 0.60 -2.12 5.59
CA GLY A 148 1.92 -1.58 5.33
C GLY A 148 2.41 -0.60 6.39
N LEU A 149 3.70 -0.29 6.32
CA LEU A 149 4.32 0.83 7.02
C LEU A 149 4.74 1.89 6.00
N ILE A 150 4.68 3.15 6.40
CA ILE A 150 5.20 4.25 5.60
C ILE A 150 5.74 5.34 6.51
N SER A 151 6.76 6.07 6.04
CA SER A 151 7.37 7.17 6.76
C SER A 151 6.65 8.47 6.43
N LEU A 152 6.28 9.23 7.46
CA LEU A 152 5.84 10.62 7.33
C LEU A 152 6.99 11.52 6.84
N PRO A 153 6.71 12.76 6.39
CA PRO A 153 7.74 13.69 5.93
C PRO A 153 8.88 13.95 6.93
N ASP A 154 8.58 13.84 8.23
CA ASP A 154 9.55 14.01 9.32
C ASP A 154 10.32 12.72 9.70
N GLY A 155 10.09 11.62 8.97
CA GLY A 155 10.72 10.33 9.17
C GLY A 155 10.04 9.40 10.18
N ARG A 156 8.95 9.81 10.85
CA ARG A 156 8.22 8.91 11.76
C ARG A 156 7.44 7.87 10.96
N LEU A 157 7.56 6.60 11.35
CA LEU A 157 6.77 5.53 10.77
C LEU A 157 5.31 5.56 11.26
N ILE A 158 4.39 5.28 10.35
CA ILE A 158 2.98 4.97 10.65
C ILE A 158 2.63 3.59 10.11
N ALA A 159 1.75 2.90 10.82
CA ALA A 159 1.11 1.69 10.32
C ALA A 159 -0.15 2.06 9.54
N VAL A 160 -0.40 1.36 8.44
CA VAL A 160 -1.57 1.56 7.57
C VAL A 160 -2.40 0.28 7.56
N GLU A 161 -3.71 0.44 7.72
CA GLU A 161 -4.73 -0.61 7.72
C GLU A 161 -5.85 -0.19 6.76
N THR A 162 -5.97 -0.89 5.62
CA THR A 162 -7.00 -0.61 4.62
C THR A 162 -8.23 -1.46 4.92
N GLU A 163 -9.19 -0.89 5.62
CA GLU A 163 -10.30 -1.67 6.15
C GLU A 163 -11.49 -1.75 5.19
N ARG A 164 -11.46 -2.75 4.29
CA ARG A 164 -12.56 -3.03 3.37
C ARG A 164 -13.81 -3.58 4.05
N ARG A 165 -13.66 -4.36 5.12
CA ARG A 165 -14.76 -5.05 5.81
C ARG A 165 -14.63 -4.91 7.31
N ILE A 166 -15.73 -4.55 7.97
CA ILE A 166 -15.75 -4.44 9.42
C ILE A 166 -15.49 -5.80 10.07
N LYS A 167 -14.46 -5.87 10.91
CA LYS A 167 -14.10 -7.04 11.69
C LYS A 167 -14.91 -7.08 13.00
N THR A 168 -14.86 -8.21 13.70
CA THR A 168 -15.53 -8.32 15.01
C THR A 168 -14.82 -7.46 16.06
N LYS A 169 -15.56 -7.04 17.10
CA LYS A 169 -15.00 -6.30 18.24
C LYS A 169 -13.80 -7.01 18.88
N ALA A 170 -13.89 -8.33 19.06
CA ALA A 170 -12.79 -9.14 19.62
C ALA A 170 -11.54 -9.10 18.73
N ARG A 171 -11.71 -9.11 17.40
CA ARG A 171 -10.58 -8.99 16.48
C ARG A 171 -9.93 -7.62 16.57
N TYR A 172 -10.71 -6.54 16.61
CA TYR A 172 -10.18 -5.19 16.80
C TYR A 172 -9.48 -5.02 18.15
N GLN A 173 -10.03 -5.56 19.24
CA GLN A 173 -9.38 -5.51 20.55
C GLN A 173 -7.98 -6.17 20.52
N SER A 174 -7.84 -7.29 19.82
CA SER A 174 -6.54 -7.97 19.63
C SER A 174 -5.57 -7.17 18.75
N ILE A 175 -6.07 -6.55 17.67
CA ILE A 175 -5.28 -5.70 16.77
C ILE A 175 -4.80 -4.44 17.52
N MET A 176 -5.69 -3.77 18.24
CA MET A 176 -5.38 -2.60 19.07
C MET A 176 -4.28 -2.91 20.08
N ALA A 177 -4.38 -4.04 20.80
CA ALA A 177 -3.35 -4.48 21.73
C ALA A 177 -1.97 -4.58 21.06
N SER A 178 -1.93 -5.14 19.84
CA SER A 178 -0.68 -5.30 19.09
C SER A 178 -0.10 -3.96 18.61
N HIS A 179 -0.92 -3.03 18.10
CA HIS A 179 -0.42 -1.70 17.72
C HIS A 179 0.06 -0.91 18.94
N LEU A 180 -0.66 -0.95 20.06
CA LEU A 180 -0.26 -0.24 21.28
C LEU A 180 1.09 -0.74 21.80
N LEU A 181 1.32 -2.05 21.76
CA LEU A 181 2.62 -2.64 22.07
C LEU A 181 3.70 -2.15 21.11
N ALA A 182 3.44 -2.19 19.80
CA ALA A 182 4.41 -1.74 18.81
C ALA A 182 4.74 -0.24 18.92
N ILE A 183 3.76 0.59 19.27
CA ILE A 183 3.95 2.02 19.53
C ILE A 183 4.76 2.24 20.80
N SER A 184 4.47 1.48 21.86
CA SER A 184 5.28 1.49 23.10
C SER A 184 6.73 1.08 22.84
N ASP A 185 6.95 0.13 21.92
CA ASP A 185 8.27 -0.30 21.45
C ASP A 185 8.90 0.68 20.44
N LYS A 186 8.25 1.82 20.15
CA LYS A 186 8.68 2.84 19.18
C LYS A 186 8.87 2.32 17.75
N LYS A 187 8.14 1.27 17.36
CA LYS A 187 8.18 0.72 15.98
C LYS A 187 7.45 1.61 14.98
N TRP A 188 6.38 2.27 15.41
CA TRP A 188 5.66 3.31 14.66
C TRP A 188 4.91 4.22 15.63
N ARG A 189 4.51 5.41 15.16
CA ARG A 189 3.89 6.45 16.00
C ARG A 189 2.36 6.42 16.00
N TYR A 190 1.77 6.10 14.85
CA TYR A 190 0.32 6.08 14.63
C TYR A 190 -0.09 4.82 13.87
N ALA A 191 -1.38 4.48 13.97
CA ALA A 191 -2.03 3.49 13.11
C ALA A 191 -3.19 4.16 12.37
N PHE A 192 -3.06 4.27 11.05
CA PHE A 192 -4.03 4.89 10.15
C PHE A 192 -4.94 3.79 9.59
N TYR A 193 -6.22 3.86 9.93
CA TYR A 193 -7.28 3.05 9.35
C TYR A 193 -7.93 3.83 8.21
N VAL A 194 -7.84 3.28 7.00
CA VAL A 194 -8.46 3.86 5.81
C VAL A 194 -9.66 3.02 5.42
N ALA A 195 -10.85 3.60 5.54
CA ALA A 195 -12.11 2.99 5.15
C ALA A 195 -12.51 3.41 3.72
N PRO A 196 -13.27 2.59 2.99
CA PRO A 196 -13.70 2.93 1.64
C PRO A 196 -14.77 4.03 1.60
N ASP A 197 -15.55 4.18 2.68
CA ASP A 197 -16.66 5.13 2.76
C ASP A 197 -16.89 5.61 4.21
N GLU A 198 -17.66 6.70 4.34
CA GLU A 198 -17.99 7.33 5.62
C GLU A 198 -18.77 6.41 6.56
N ALA A 199 -19.64 5.54 6.03
CA ALA A 199 -20.43 4.63 6.84
C ALA A 199 -19.54 3.61 7.56
N LYS A 200 -18.57 3.02 6.84
CA LYS A 200 -17.58 2.11 7.42
C LYS A 200 -16.62 2.82 8.36
N LYS A 201 -16.16 4.03 8.01
CA LYS A 201 -15.35 4.85 8.92
C LYS A 201 -16.08 5.10 10.25
N ARG A 202 -17.36 5.46 10.20
CA ARG A 202 -18.20 5.64 11.41
C ARG A 202 -18.34 4.33 12.19
N ALA A 203 -18.62 3.22 11.52
CA ALA A 203 -18.73 1.91 12.17
C ALA A 203 -17.43 1.50 12.89
N LEU A 204 -16.27 1.74 12.26
CA LEU A 204 -14.96 1.53 12.86
C LEU A 204 -14.79 2.32 14.16
N LYS A 205 -15.06 3.63 14.12
CA LYS A 205 -14.95 4.50 15.30
C LYS A 205 -15.84 4.00 16.44
N ILE A 206 -17.11 3.68 16.16
CA ILE A 206 -18.04 3.13 17.17
C ILE A 206 -17.48 1.86 17.81
N ILE A 207 -16.92 0.95 17.02
CA ILE A 207 -16.37 -0.30 17.56
C ILE A 207 -15.14 -0.03 18.43
N PHE A 208 -14.20 0.79 17.95
CA PHE A 208 -13.00 1.17 18.71
C PHE A 208 -13.36 1.87 20.03
N ASP A 209 -14.32 2.80 20.00
CA ASP A 209 -14.79 3.51 21.18
C ASP A 209 -15.46 2.55 22.18
N SER A 210 -16.16 1.52 21.70
CA SER A 210 -16.80 0.51 22.54
C SER A 210 -15.82 -0.42 23.27
N ILE A 211 -14.56 -0.50 22.85
CA ILE A 211 -13.54 -1.35 23.47
C ILE A 211 -12.97 -0.59 24.67
N ALA A 212 -13.31 -1.01 25.90
CA ALA A 212 -12.86 -0.35 27.12
C ALA A 212 -11.45 -0.77 27.56
N SER A 213 -11.06 -2.03 27.30
CA SER A 213 -9.77 -2.58 27.68
C SER A 213 -9.21 -3.49 26.59
N VAL A 214 -7.89 -3.71 26.62
CA VAL A 214 -7.18 -4.67 25.78
C VAL A 214 -6.44 -5.68 26.64
N ILE A 215 -6.16 -6.87 26.09
CA ILE A 215 -5.40 -7.90 26.78
C ILE A 215 -3.95 -7.84 26.28
N VAL A 216 -3.03 -7.50 27.17
CA VAL A 216 -1.59 -7.43 26.91
C VAL A 216 -0.88 -8.35 27.89
N LYS A 217 -0.12 -9.35 27.41
CA LYS A 217 0.59 -10.34 28.25
C LYS A 217 -0.32 -10.94 29.35
N ASN A 218 -1.54 -11.34 28.97
CA ASN A 218 -2.58 -11.88 29.85
C ASN A 218 -3.11 -10.92 30.95
N GLN A 219 -2.81 -9.63 30.85
CA GLN A 219 -3.35 -8.60 31.75
C GLN A 219 -4.35 -7.71 31.01
N HIS A 220 -5.45 -7.38 31.68
CA HIS A 220 -6.42 -6.41 31.20
C HIS A 220 -5.90 -4.99 31.44
N VAL A 221 -5.61 -4.27 30.36
CA VAL A 221 -5.18 -2.87 30.40
C VAL A 221 -6.36 -2.00 29.98
N GLN A 222 -6.79 -1.08 30.85
CA GLN A 222 -7.83 -0.12 30.52
C GLN A 222 -7.33 0.92 29.51
N LEU A 223 -8.16 1.25 28.54
CA LEU A 223 -7.81 2.21 27.50
C LEU A 223 -8.16 3.64 27.94
N GLU A 224 -7.15 4.49 28.05
CA GLU A 224 -7.26 5.93 28.29
C GLU A 224 -7.22 6.70 26.96
N ALA A 225 -7.47 8.01 27.00
CA ALA A 225 -7.40 8.89 25.83
C ALA A 225 -6.06 8.74 25.06
N LYS A 226 -4.93 8.74 25.78
CA LYS A 226 -3.59 8.55 25.18
C LYS A 226 -3.44 7.26 24.36
N HIS A 227 -4.15 6.19 24.75
CA HIS A 227 -4.14 4.92 24.01
C HIS A 227 -5.04 4.97 22.78
N ARG A 228 -6.03 5.86 22.73
CA ARG A 228 -6.94 6.04 21.60
C ARG A 228 -6.38 7.01 20.57
N ASP A 229 -5.69 8.05 21.04
CA ASP A 229 -5.14 9.13 20.22
C ASP A 229 -4.01 8.70 19.27
N VAL A 230 -3.64 7.42 19.25
CA VAL A 230 -2.69 6.89 18.27
C VAL A 230 -3.39 6.30 17.03
N PHE A 231 -4.68 6.02 17.13
CA PHE A 231 -5.50 5.50 16.04
C PHE A 231 -6.14 6.66 15.29
N ARG A 232 -5.97 6.67 13.97
CA ARG A 232 -6.51 7.70 13.07
C ARG A 232 -7.38 7.03 12.03
N PHE A 233 -8.54 7.62 11.73
CA PHE A 233 -9.53 7.03 10.83
C PHE A 233 -9.82 8.01 9.71
N TYR A 234 -9.67 7.56 8.48
CA TYR A 234 -9.92 8.36 7.29
C TYR A 234 -10.76 7.58 6.28
N THR A 235 -11.46 8.28 5.41
CA THR A 235 -11.78 7.75 4.09
C THR A 235 -10.65 8.00 3.11
N LEU A 236 -10.67 7.33 1.96
CA LEU A 236 -9.71 7.61 0.90
C LEU A 236 -9.79 9.08 0.43
N ASP A 237 -10.97 9.68 0.40
CA ASP A 237 -11.15 11.07 -0.03
C ASP A 237 -10.62 12.08 1.00
N GLU A 238 -10.77 11.80 2.30
CA GLU A 238 -10.11 12.58 3.34
C GLU A 238 -8.60 12.45 3.24
N LEU A 239 -8.10 11.24 2.95
CA LEU A 239 -6.67 10.98 2.82
C LEU A 239 -6.03 11.79 1.69
N LYS A 240 -6.72 11.98 0.56
CA LYS A 240 -6.21 12.80 -0.57
C LYS A 240 -5.93 14.26 -0.20
N ASN A 241 -6.61 14.80 0.80
CA ASN A 241 -6.47 16.19 1.24
C ASN A 241 -5.73 16.30 2.58
N LEU A 242 -5.16 15.20 3.07
CA LEU A 242 -4.50 15.15 4.36
C LEU A 242 -3.10 15.76 4.30
N GLU A 243 -2.90 16.85 5.00
CA GLU A 243 -1.58 17.43 5.25
C GLU A 243 -0.82 16.60 6.30
N LEU A 244 0.16 15.82 5.86
CA LEU A 244 0.92 14.92 6.73
C LEU A 244 1.84 15.65 7.71
N ASP A 245 2.20 16.91 7.42
CA ASP A 245 3.00 17.76 8.33
C ASP A 245 2.28 18.04 9.66
N ASN A 246 0.95 17.95 9.70
CA ASN A 246 0.19 18.06 10.95
C ASN A 246 0.40 16.84 11.88
N TYR A 247 1.05 15.78 11.38
CA TYR A 247 1.44 14.60 12.13
C TYR A 247 2.94 14.57 12.44
N ALA A 248 3.69 15.59 12.02
CA ALA A 248 5.09 15.82 12.37
C ALA A 248 5.25 16.39 13.79
#